data_AF-A0AA43TYC4-F1
#
_entry.id   AF-A0AA43TYC4-F1
#
_cell.length_a   1.000
_cell.length_b   1.000
_cell.length_c   1.000
_cell.angle_alpha   90.00
_cell.angle_beta   90.00
_cell.angle_gamma   90.00
#
_symmetry.space_group_name_H-M   'P 1'
#
loop_
_entity.id
_entity.type
_entity.pdbx_description
1 polymer ?
#
loop_
_entity_poly.entity_id
_entity_poly.type
_entity_poly.pdbx_seq_one_letter_code
_entity_poly.pdbx_strand_id
1 'polypeptide(L)'
;MALLYIKIISAAPGGTIINYSDRFTLTGMTGTFPPNVQAGIKDISGTDGPKPENNIVDAKDNPAAGANGATDAPYSMQTGLTKFAPMQRKPGTKITLKSASAQYPTTPYTIAKTALPTPKQVTTITASPTYTVASMENTAAALPGPTQGGAMQKFLARWRD
;
A
#
# COMPACT_ATOMS: atom_id res chain seq x y z
N MET A 1 46.67 -1.71 5.61
CA MET A 1 45.69 -2.78 5.90
C MET A 1 44.34 -2.11 6.06
N ALA A 2 43.34 -2.47 5.25
CA ALA A 2 42.03 -1.83 5.29
C ALA A 2 41.07 -2.67 6.13
N LEU A 3 40.46 -2.07 7.14
CA LEU A 3 39.38 -2.67 7.93
C LEU A 3 38.06 -2.41 7.21
N LEU A 4 37.40 -3.49 6.79
CA LEU A 4 36.14 -3.49 6.06
C LEU A 4 35.05 -4.11 6.91
N TYR A 5 33.79 -3.77 6.64
CA TYR A 5 32.63 -4.41 7.23
C TYR A 5 31.54 -4.55 6.16
N ILE A 6 30.64 -5.51 6.35
CA ILE A 6 29.47 -5.68 5.50
C ILE A 6 28.30 -4.94 6.16
N LYS A 7 27.61 -4.09 5.40
CA LYS A 7 26.34 -3.48 5.78
C LYS A 7 25.20 -4.28 5.15
N ILE A 8 24.30 -4.78 5.99
CA ILE A 8 23.09 -5.50 5.56
C ILE A 8 21.90 -4.62 5.91
N ILE A 9 21.05 -4.32 4.92
CA ILE A 9 19.82 -3.55 5.11
C ILE A 9 18.65 -4.49 4.92
N SER A 10 17.85 -4.67 5.97
CA SER A 10 16.62 -5.44 5.95
C SER A 10 15.45 -4.46 5.99
N ALA A 11 14.58 -4.53 4.98
CA ALA A 11 13.36 -3.72 4.93
C ALA A 11 12.18 -4.53 5.48
N ALA A 12 11.37 -3.88 6.32
CA ALA A 12 10.14 -4.43 6.86
C ALA A 12 9.03 -3.37 6.82
N PRO A 13 7.74 -3.74 6.93
CA PRO A 13 6.67 -2.75 7.06
C PRO A 13 6.95 -1.83 8.26
N GLY A 14 7.00 -0.51 8.02
CA GLY A 14 7.32 0.47 9.05
C GLY A 14 8.79 0.88 9.14
N GLY A 15 9.70 0.38 8.30
CA GLY A 15 11.05 0.94 8.19
C GLY A 15 12.14 -0.04 7.80
N THR A 16 13.37 0.27 8.20
CA THR A 16 14.55 -0.55 7.91
C THR A 16 15.33 -0.88 9.18
N ILE A 17 15.89 -2.08 9.20
CA ILE A 17 16.94 -2.48 10.15
C ILE A 17 18.25 -2.52 9.37
N ILE A 18 19.26 -1.85 9.90
CA ILE A 18 20.61 -1.87 9.36
C ILE A 18 21.50 -2.63 10.34
N ASN A 19 22.03 -3.75 9.87
CA ASN A 19 23.00 -4.55 10.61
C ASN A 19 24.37 -4.43 9.96
N TYR A 20 25.41 -4.50 10.79
CA TYR A 20 26.79 -4.46 10.34
C TYR A 20 27.51 -5.72 10.83
N SER A 21 28.40 -6.28 10.00
CA SER A 21 29.29 -7.36 10.42
C SER A 21 30.45 -6.82 11.27
N ASP A 22 31.14 -7.73 11.95
CA ASP A 22 32.47 -7.43 12.48
C ASP A 22 33.43 -7.03 11.35
N ARG A 23 34.45 -6.26 11.74
CA ARG A 23 35.46 -5.77 10.82
C ARG A 23 36.42 -6.89 10.44
N PHE A 24 36.74 -6.97 9.15
CA PHE A 24 37.70 -7.91 8.61
C PHE A 24 38.67 -7.21 7.66
N THR A 25 39.79 -7.86 7.37
CA THR A 25 40.84 -7.30 6.51
C THR A 25 41.02 -8.17 5.27
N LEU A 26 41.04 -7.54 4.10
CA LEU A 26 41.37 -8.18 2.84
C LEU A 26 42.83 -7.88 2.47
N THR A 27 43.62 -8.94 2.32
CA THR A 27 45.01 -8.86 1.83
C THR A 27 45.04 -8.92 0.30
N GLY A 28 45.93 -8.16 -0.33
CA GLY A 28 46.11 -8.20 -1.80
C GLY A 28 45.26 -7.21 -2.60
N MET A 29 44.55 -6.26 -1.95
CA MET A 29 43.86 -5.18 -2.68
C MET A 29 44.85 -4.11 -3.13
N THR A 30 44.94 -3.87 -4.44
CA THR A 30 45.70 -2.78 -5.04
C THR A 30 44.78 -1.58 -5.31
N GLY A 31 44.60 -0.73 -4.29
CA GLY A 31 43.80 0.49 -4.40
C GLY A 31 44.13 1.46 -3.27
N THR A 32 44.17 2.76 -3.57
CA THR A 32 44.43 3.82 -2.58
C THR A 32 43.11 4.37 -2.04
N PHE A 33 42.98 4.42 -0.71
CA PHE A 33 41.83 5.06 -0.08
C PHE A 33 42.04 6.58 0.00
N PRO A 34 40.98 7.39 -0.11
CA PRO A 34 41.03 8.81 0.17
C PRO A 34 41.63 9.13 1.57
N PRO A 35 42.34 10.26 1.76
CA PRO A 35 43.05 10.58 3.00
C PRO A 35 42.17 10.59 4.27
N ASN A 36 40.92 11.02 4.14
CA ASN A 36 39.93 11.02 5.22
C ASN A 36 39.57 9.60 5.70
N VAL A 37 39.52 8.63 4.77
CA VAL A 37 39.26 7.22 5.09
C VAL A 37 40.50 6.61 5.76
N GLN A 38 41.71 6.96 5.31
CA GLN A 38 42.95 6.49 5.93
C GLN A 38 43.14 7.02 7.36
N ALA A 39 42.75 8.27 7.62
CA ALA A 39 42.78 8.85 8.96
C ALA A 39 41.80 8.12 9.90
N GLY A 40 40.55 7.92 9.46
CA GLY A 40 39.54 7.22 10.25
C GLY A 40 39.88 5.75 10.54
N ILE A 41 40.67 5.09 9.68
CA ILE A 41 41.12 3.70 9.92
C ILE A 41 42.18 3.63 11.03
N LYS A 42 43.03 4.65 11.20
CA LYS A 42 44.10 4.65 12.22
C LYS A 42 43.56 4.75 13.64
N ASP A 43 42.40 5.34 13.82
CA ASP A 43 41.76 5.52 15.13
C ASP A 43 40.95 4.30 15.59
N ILE A 44 40.85 3.25 14.77
CA ILE A 44 40.07 2.04 15.06
C ILE A 44 41.01 0.94 15.54
N SER A 45 40.91 0.58 16.82
CA SER A 45 41.73 -0.46 17.46
C SER A 45 41.00 -1.80 17.69
N GLY A 46 39.75 -1.94 17.23
CA GLY A 46 38.90 -3.11 17.53
C GLY A 46 38.23 -3.74 16.31
N THR A 47 37.87 -5.01 16.46
CA THR A 47 37.18 -5.82 15.44
C THR A 47 35.67 -5.61 15.42
N ASP A 48 35.08 -5.00 16.45
CA ASP A 48 33.63 -4.85 16.56
C ASP A 48 33.07 -3.98 15.44
N GLY A 49 32.03 -4.46 14.76
CA GLY A 49 31.32 -3.68 13.75
C GLY A 49 30.67 -2.39 14.30
N PRO A 50 30.25 -1.46 13.42
CA PRO A 50 29.33 -0.40 13.82
C PRO A 50 28.07 -0.98 14.50
N LYS A 51 27.48 -0.22 15.44
CA LYS A 51 26.26 -0.67 16.13
C LYS A 51 25.09 -0.80 15.14
N PRO A 52 24.23 -1.82 15.27
CA PRO A 52 23.05 -1.93 14.44
C PRO A 52 22.09 -0.76 14.68
N GLU A 53 21.42 -0.31 13.62
CA GLU A 53 20.42 0.75 13.66
C GLU A 53 19.04 0.14 13.39
N ASN A 54 18.08 0.39 14.28
CA ASN A 54 16.69 -0.02 14.10
C ASN A 54 15.84 1.21 13.83
N ASN A 55 15.49 1.41 12.56
CA ASN A 55 14.65 2.52 12.11
C ASN A 55 13.23 2.02 11.79
N ILE A 56 12.78 0.92 12.39
CA ILE A 56 11.38 0.52 12.34
C ILE A 56 10.61 1.45 13.28
N VAL A 57 9.75 2.29 12.71
CA VAL A 57 8.73 2.98 13.50
C VAL A 57 7.63 1.99 13.85
N ASP A 58 7.41 1.86 15.15
CA ASP A 58 6.23 1.17 15.67
C ASP A 58 4.99 1.78 15.00
N ALA A 59 4.08 0.94 14.49
CA ALA A 59 2.86 1.39 13.81
C ALA A 59 1.96 2.31 14.68
N LYS A 60 2.26 2.38 15.98
CA LYS A 60 1.62 3.21 17.02
C LYS A 60 2.05 4.68 16.93
N ASP A 61 3.30 4.94 16.55
CA ASP A 61 3.92 6.27 16.65
C ASP A 61 3.92 7.03 15.32
N ASN A 62 3.70 6.34 14.20
CA ASN A 62 3.49 6.98 12.91
C ASN A 62 2.54 6.17 12.01
N PRO A 63 1.22 6.42 12.05
CA PRO A 63 0.23 5.70 11.23
C PRO A 63 0.44 5.90 9.72
N ALA A 64 1.24 6.89 9.30
CA ALA A 64 1.59 7.13 7.91
C ALA A 64 2.77 6.26 7.41
N ALA A 65 3.65 5.78 8.29
CA ALA A 65 4.80 4.97 7.88
C ALA A 65 4.45 3.49 7.64
N GLY A 66 3.34 3.01 8.21
CA GLY A 66 2.77 1.69 7.90
C GLY A 66 2.11 1.62 6.52
N ALA A 67 1.79 2.77 5.90
CA ALA A 67 1.06 2.82 4.63
C ALA A 67 1.85 2.25 3.43
N ASN A 68 3.18 2.25 3.49
CA ASN A 68 4.02 1.79 2.39
C ASN A 68 4.40 0.30 2.46
N GLY A 69 3.94 -0.44 3.49
CA GLY A 69 4.22 -1.88 3.61
C GLY A 69 3.07 -2.72 4.19
N ALA A 70 2.08 -2.13 4.87
CA ALA A 70 0.93 -2.87 5.43
C ALA A 70 -0.16 -3.17 4.39
N THR A 71 -0.13 -2.53 3.21
CA THR A 71 -1.07 -2.78 2.10
C THR A 71 -0.69 -3.99 1.24
N ASP A 72 0.53 -4.51 1.37
CA ASP A 72 1.01 -5.66 0.58
C ASP A 72 0.55 -7.00 1.16
N ALA A 73 0.24 -7.05 2.47
CA ALA A 73 -0.35 -8.23 3.07
C ALA A 73 -1.82 -8.37 2.63
N PRO A 74 -2.25 -9.53 2.10
CA PRO A 74 -3.65 -9.78 1.76
C PRO A 74 -4.58 -9.45 2.93
N TYR A 75 -5.69 -8.74 2.68
CA TYR A 75 -6.62 -8.29 3.74
C TYR A 75 -7.07 -9.42 4.67
N SER A 76 -7.19 -10.66 4.17
CA SER A 76 -7.55 -11.84 4.96
C SER A 76 -6.46 -12.30 5.93
N MET A 77 -5.20 -11.94 5.68
CA MET A 77 -4.03 -12.30 6.51
C MET A 77 -3.65 -11.22 7.53
N GLN A 78 -4.25 -10.03 7.44
CA GLN A 78 -3.97 -8.93 8.36
C GLN A 78 -4.61 -9.17 9.73
N THR A 79 -3.85 -8.89 10.78
CA THR A 79 -4.27 -8.98 12.19
C THR A 79 -4.16 -7.60 12.85
N GLY A 80 -4.94 -7.37 13.91
CA GLY A 80 -4.96 -6.11 14.64
C GLY A 80 -6.28 -5.32 14.52
N LEU A 81 -6.35 -4.21 15.27
CA LEU A 81 -7.54 -3.35 15.35
C LEU A 81 -7.77 -2.54 14.06
N THR A 82 -6.70 -2.24 13.32
CA THR A 82 -6.72 -1.49 12.06
C THR A 82 -6.30 -2.40 10.93
N LYS A 83 -7.15 -2.54 9.91
CA LYS A 83 -6.84 -3.29 8.68
C LYS A 83 -6.69 -2.34 7.51
N PHE A 84 -5.85 -2.70 6.55
CA PHE A 84 -5.55 -1.95 5.35
C PHE A 84 -6.14 -2.62 4.11
N ALA A 85 -7.15 -2.00 3.49
CA ALA A 85 -7.77 -2.53 2.28
C ALA A 85 -6.99 -2.08 1.03
N PRO A 86 -6.82 -2.95 0.03
CA PRO A 86 -6.26 -2.55 -1.25
C PRO A 86 -7.22 -1.59 -1.97
N MET A 87 -6.66 -0.79 -2.87
CA MET A 87 -7.44 0.14 -3.68
C MET A 87 -8.37 -0.60 -4.62
N GLN A 88 -9.59 -0.07 -4.77
CA GLN A 88 -10.55 -0.58 -5.74
C GLN A 88 -10.01 -0.42 -7.17
N ARG A 89 -10.28 -1.42 -8.00
CA ARG A 89 -9.92 -1.36 -9.42
C ARG A 89 -10.72 -0.24 -10.10
N LYS A 90 -10.05 0.54 -10.93
CA LYS A 90 -10.71 1.54 -11.77
C LYS A 90 -11.72 0.83 -12.69
N PRO A 91 -13.00 1.27 -12.72
CA PRO A 91 -13.96 0.71 -13.65
C PRO A 91 -13.52 0.96 -15.10
N GLY A 92 -13.71 -0.04 -15.96
CA GLY A 92 -13.47 0.10 -17.39
C GLY A 92 -14.46 1.06 -18.04
N THR A 93 -14.07 1.69 -19.15
CA THR A 93 -14.92 2.66 -19.88
C THR A 93 -15.98 2.01 -20.76
N LYS A 94 -16.01 0.68 -20.84
CA LYS A 94 -16.96 -0.09 -21.65
C LYS A 94 -17.37 -1.35 -20.90
N ILE A 95 -18.66 -1.68 -20.93
CA ILE A 95 -19.18 -2.96 -20.45
C ILE A 95 -19.02 -3.97 -21.59
N THR A 96 -18.04 -4.85 -21.48
CA THR A 96 -17.75 -5.88 -22.50
C THR A 96 -18.35 -7.25 -22.17
N LEU A 97 -18.72 -7.47 -20.90
CA LEU A 97 -19.29 -8.73 -20.43
C LEU A 97 -20.81 -8.72 -20.55
N LYS A 98 -21.37 -9.79 -21.12
CA LYS A 98 -22.82 -10.00 -21.26
C LYS A 98 -23.43 -10.82 -20.11
N SER A 99 -22.58 -11.38 -19.24
CA SER A 99 -22.98 -12.18 -18.09
C SER A 99 -22.03 -11.93 -16.91
N ALA A 100 -22.56 -12.01 -15.69
CA ALA A 100 -21.79 -11.88 -14.48
C ALA A 100 -21.18 -13.25 -14.11
N SER A 101 -19.87 -13.29 -13.85
CA SER A 101 -19.19 -14.42 -13.23
C SER A 101 -18.88 -14.13 -11.76
N ALA A 102 -18.91 -15.16 -10.91
CA ALA A 102 -18.51 -15.02 -9.52
C ALA A 102 -17.01 -14.67 -9.46
N GLN A 103 -16.67 -13.60 -8.74
CA GLN A 103 -15.29 -13.14 -8.61
C GLN A 103 -14.44 -14.07 -7.74
N TYR A 104 -15.08 -14.85 -6.87
CA TYR A 104 -14.47 -15.83 -5.98
C TYR A 104 -15.28 -17.14 -6.01
N PRO A 105 -14.64 -18.31 -5.83
CA PRO A 105 -15.36 -19.57 -5.68
C PRO A 105 -16.29 -19.54 -4.46
N THR A 106 -17.42 -20.23 -4.54
CA THR A 106 -18.31 -20.43 -3.39
C THR A 106 -17.56 -21.18 -2.30
N THR A 107 -17.32 -20.50 -1.19
CA THR A 107 -16.72 -21.10 0.00
C THR A 107 -17.83 -21.61 0.92
N PRO A 108 -17.62 -22.71 1.65
CA PRO A 108 -18.54 -23.13 2.69
C PRO A 108 -18.62 -21.99 3.74
N TYR A 109 -19.82 -21.52 4.02
CA TYR A 109 -20.08 -20.51 5.05
C TYR A 109 -20.86 -21.13 6.20
N THR A 110 -20.58 -20.66 7.42
CA THR A 110 -21.34 -21.03 8.60
C THR A 110 -22.29 -19.89 8.94
N ILE A 111 -23.59 -20.18 9.00
CA ILE A 111 -24.59 -19.20 9.44
C ILE A 111 -24.45 -19.03 10.95
N ALA A 112 -24.28 -17.79 11.41
CA ALA A 112 -24.32 -17.48 12.83
C ALA A 112 -25.73 -17.72 13.38
N LYS A 113 -25.90 -18.72 14.24
CA LYS A 113 -27.17 -19.03 14.92
C LYS A 113 -27.33 -18.29 16.25
N THR A 114 -26.27 -17.63 16.72
CA THR A 114 -26.18 -16.89 17.97
C THR A 114 -25.39 -15.59 17.77
N ALA A 115 -25.49 -14.66 18.74
CA ALA A 115 -24.75 -13.41 18.71
C ALA A 115 -23.23 -13.67 18.67
N LEU A 116 -22.57 -13.11 17.67
CA LEU A 116 -21.12 -13.18 17.51
C LEU A 116 -20.42 -12.29 18.55
N PRO A 117 -19.19 -12.63 18.96
CA PRO A 117 -18.41 -11.79 19.86
C PRO A 117 -18.09 -10.43 19.25
N THR A 118 -17.79 -9.44 20.10
CA THR A 118 -17.42 -8.09 19.68
C THR A 118 -16.30 -8.13 18.63
N PRO A 119 -16.44 -7.44 17.50
CA PRO A 119 -15.46 -7.48 16.43
C PRO A 119 -14.07 -7.03 16.93
N LYS A 120 -13.04 -7.78 16.54
CA LYS A 120 -11.64 -7.46 16.87
C LYS A 120 -11.07 -6.31 16.04
N GLN A 121 -11.75 -5.90 14.98
CA GLN A 121 -11.36 -4.79 14.11
C GLN A 121 -12.21 -3.57 14.45
N VAL A 122 -11.56 -2.42 14.63
CA VAL A 122 -12.20 -1.13 14.94
C VAL A 122 -12.32 -0.29 13.68
N THR A 123 -11.33 -0.33 12.78
CA THR A 123 -11.34 0.48 11.56
C THR A 123 -10.63 -0.19 10.39
N THR A 124 -10.99 0.22 9.17
CA THR A 124 -10.31 -0.17 7.93
C THR A 124 -9.88 1.08 7.18
N ILE A 125 -8.61 1.12 6.78
CA ILE A 125 -8.02 2.22 6.00
C ILE A 125 -7.79 1.71 4.57
N THR A 126 -8.32 2.41 3.57
CA THR A 126 -8.08 2.06 2.17
C THR A 126 -6.80 2.74 1.68
N ALA A 127 -6.01 2.03 0.87
CA ALA A 127 -4.81 2.58 0.25
C ALA A 127 -5.10 3.84 -0.58
N SER A 128 -4.17 4.80 -0.58
CA SER A 128 -4.27 6.06 -1.31
C SER A 128 -4.47 5.86 -2.82
N PRO A 129 -5.29 6.67 -3.51
CA PRO A 129 -5.50 6.55 -4.94
C PRO A 129 -4.20 6.65 -5.75
N THR A 130 -4.00 5.75 -6.72
CA THR A 130 -2.84 5.78 -7.65
C THR A 130 -3.20 6.41 -8.99
N TYR A 131 -4.45 6.79 -9.20
CA TYR A 131 -4.91 7.42 -10.43
C TYR A 131 -5.13 8.92 -10.23
N THR A 132 -4.78 9.70 -11.24
CA THR A 132 -5.12 11.11 -11.33
C THR A 132 -6.43 11.28 -12.10
N VAL A 133 -7.28 12.19 -11.62
CA VAL A 133 -8.52 12.56 -12.30
C VAL A 133 -8.33 13.98 -12.83
N ALA A 134 -8.34 14.13 -14.16
CA ALA A 134 -8.49 15.43 -14.78
C ALA A 134 -9.98 15.68 -15.00
N SER A 135 -10.50 16.73 -14.38
CA SER A 135 -11.86 17.23 -14.66
C SER A 135 -11.73 18.48 -15.53
N MET A 136 -12.55 18.57 -16.56
CA MET A 136 -12.70 19.77 -17.36
C MET A 136 -14.16 20.17 -17.39
N GLU A 137 -14.43 21.46 -17.57
CA GLU A 137 -15.79 21.93 -17.80
C GLU A 137 -16.37 21.24 -19.04
N ASN A 138 -17.63 20.80 -18.95
CA ASN A 138 -18.35 20.31 -20.11
C ASN A 138 -18.76 21.50 -20.96
N THR A 139 -17.94 21.85 -21.96
CA THR A 139 -18.20 22.96 -22.89
C THR A 139 -19.26 22.64 -23.95
N ALA A 140 -19.82 21.42 -23.94
CA ALA A 140 -20.93 21.08 -24.83
C ALA A 140 -22.21 21.78 -24.37
N ALA A 141 -22.95 22.35 -25.32
CA ALA A 141 -24.29 22.85 -25.07
C ALA A 141 -25.16 21.73 -24.48
N ALA A 142 -26.00 22.06 -23.49
CA ALA A 142 -26.96 21.12 -22.95
C ALA A 142 -27.76 20.50 -24.09
N LEU A 143 -27.78 19.16 -24.16
CA LEU A 143 -28.68 18.47 -25.07
C LEU A 143 -30.11 18.96 -24.76
N PRO A 144 -30.94 19.17 -25.80
CA PRO A 144 -32.35 19.44 -25.56
C PRO A 144 -32.87 18.36 -24.61
N GLY A 145 -33.54 18.80 -23.54
CA GLY A 145 -34.19 17.89 -22.60
C GLY A 145 -34.98 16.85 -23.39
N PRO A 146 -35.12 15.61 -22.89
CA PRO A 146 -35.68 14.51 -23.66
C PRO A 146 -36.91 15.01 -24.38
N THR A 147 -36.86 15.06 -25.71
CA THR A 147 -38.05 15.24 -26.53
C THR A 147 -38.83 13.97 -26.30
N GLN A 148 -39.58 13.98 -25.20
CA GLN A 148 -40.61 13.03 -24.90
C GLN A 148 -41.61 13.17 -26.04
N GLY A 149 -41.33 12.48 -27.15
CA GLY A 149 -42.20 12.36 -28.31
C GLY A 149 -43.55 11.87 -27.83
N GLY A 150 -44.43 12.82 -27.52
CA GLY A 150 -45.75 12.55 -27.00
C GLY A 150 -45.82 12.04 -25.56
N ALA A 151 -44.74 11.78 -24.79
CA ALA A 151 -44.90 11.07 -23.52
C ALA A 151 -45.46 11.92 -22.36
N MET A 152 -45.18 13.23 -22.34
CA MET A 152 -45.92 14.17 -21.47
C MET A 152 -47.37 14.33 -21.95
N GLN A 153 -47.60 14.40 -23.27
CA GLN A 153 -48.96 14.43 -23.82
C GLN A 153 -49.74 13.14 -23.49
N LYS A 154 -49.11 11.97 -23.52
CA LYS A 154 -49.69 10.67 -23.15
C LYS A 154 -50.04 10.60 -21.66
N PHE A 155 -49.19 11.13 -20.79
CA PHE A 155 -49.49 11.23 -19.36
C PHE A 155 -50.70 12.13 -19.10
N LEU A 156 -50.78 13.30 -19.76
CA LEU A 156 -51.92 14.22 -19.64
C LEU A 156 -53.21 13.66 -20.25
N ALA A 157 -53.11 12.87 -21.32
CA ALA A 157 -54.25 12.22 -21.97
C ALA A 157 -54.76 10.96 -21.24
N ARG A 158 -54.00 10.42 -20.29
CA ARG A 158 -54.37 9.23 -19.51
C ARG A 158 -55.51 9.46 -18.52
N TRP A 159 -55.86 10.71 -18.22
CA TRP A 159 -56.91 11.07 -17.27
C TRP A 159 -58.10 11.74 -17.95
N ARG A 160 -58.23 11.54 -19.27
CA ARG A 160 -59.26 12.14 -20.13
C ARG A 160 -60.42 11.18 -20.42
N ASP A 161 -60.35 9.96 -19.90
CA ASP A 161 -61.40 8.95 -19.83
C ASP A 161 -62.42 9.24 -18.73
#